data_AF-A0A357I2J2-F1
#
_entry.id   AF-A0A357I2J2-F1
#
_cell.length_a   1.000
_cell.length_b   1.000
_cell.length_c   1.000
_cell.angle_alpha   90.00
_cell.angle_beta   90.00
_cell.angle_gamma   90.00
#
_symmetry.space_group_name_H-M   'P 1'
#
loop_
_entity.id
_entity.type
_entity.pdbx_description
1 polymer ?
#
loop_
_entity_poly.entity_id
_entity_poly.type
_entity_poly.pdbx_seq_one_letter_code
_entity_poly.pdbx_strand_id
1 'polypeptide(L)'
;MKDTFISSEGRIGRFVFIVRVVLLVLLTLGVTKVAVDYFDHWHHGNYSPLGPFVGIVIAMFCLFAGLMQMLKRLRDMDKPAYWTLLMLVPGLNLLVLLYVATAPSQSK
;
A
#
# COMPACT_ATOMS: atom_id res chain seq x y z
N MET A 1 -18.77 -14.22 0.81
CA MET A 1 -17.98 -13.02 1.21
C MET A 1 -16.51 -13.26 0.87
N LYS A 2 -16.21 -13.45 -0.42
CA LYS A 2 -14.86 -13.69 -0.95
C LYS A 2 -14.56 -12.45 -1.82
N ASP A 3 -13.36 -11.89 -1.74
CA ASP A 3 -12.90 -10.72 -2.53
C ASP A 3 -13.16 -9.30 -1.98
N THR A 4 -13.30 -9.13 -0.66
CA THR A 4 -13.22 -7.79 -0.06
C THR A 4 -11.78 -7.26 -0.08
N PHE A 5 -11.63 -5.95 -0.36
CA PHE A 5 -10.33 -5.25 -0.38
C PHE A 5 -9.56 -5.38 0.95
N ILE A 6 -10.25 -5.48 2.09
CA ILE A 6 -9.64 -5.57 3.44
C ILE A 6 -9.52 -7.01 3.95
N SER A 7 -9.98 -8.02 3.20
CA SER A 7 -9.71 -9.41 3.57
C SER A 7 -8.25 -9.75 3.29
N SER A 8 -7.64 -10.62 4.09
CA SER A 8 -6.33 -11.26 3.83
C SER A 8 -6.47 -12.65 3.21
N GLU A 9 -7.70 -13.14 3.04
CA GLU A 9 -8.01 -14.45 2.50
C GLU A 9 -8.15 -14.42 0.98
N GLY A 10 -7.87 -15.56 0.36
CA GLY A 10 -7.93 -15.73 -1.08
C GLY A 10 -6.59 -15.54 -1.80
N ARG A 11 -6.70 -15.55 -3.13
CA ARG A 11 -5.62 -15.46 -4.11
C ARG A 11 -5.84 -14.24 -5.01
N ILE A 12 -4.78 -13.54 -5.41
CA ILE A 12 -4.85 -12.33 -6.25
C ILE A 12 -3.88 -12.38 -7.45
N GLY A 13 -4.46 -12.28 -8.64
CA GLY A 13 -3.72 -12.21 -9.89
C GLY A 13 -2.79 -11.00 -9.96
N ARG A 14 -1.71 -11.12 -10.75
CA ARG A 14 -0.65 -10.11 -10.90
C ARG A 14 -1.19 -8.73 -11.27
N PHE A 15 -2.06 -8.66 -12.27
CA PHE A 15 -2.60 -7.38 -12.76
C PHE A 15 -3.45 -6.68 -11.70
N VAL A 16 -4.34 -7.41 -11.03
CA VAL A 16 -5.21 -6.87 -9.98
C VAL A 16 -4.36 -6.38 -8.81
N PHE A 17 -3.33 -7.12 -8.41
CA PHE A 17 -2.40 -6.70 -7.37
C PHE A 17 -1.73 -5.35 -7.71
N ILE A 18 -1.15 -5.22 -8.91
CA ILE A 18 -0.48 -3.98 -9.36
C ILE A 18 -1.46 -2.82 -9.33
N VAL A 19 -2.66 -2.97 -9.92
CA VAL A 19 -3.67 -1.91 -9.96
C VAL A 19 -4.04 -1.47 -8.55
N ARG A 20 -4.28 -2.41 -7.62
CA ARG A 20 -4.64 -2.07 -6.23
C ARG A 20 -3.52 -1.34 -5.50
N VAL A 21 -2.27 -1.77 -5.66
CA VAL A 21 -1.12 -1.10 -5.04
C VAL A 21 -0.94 0.30 -5.62
N VAL A 22 -1.03 0.47 -6.94
CA VAL A 22 -0.95 1.79 -7.59
C VAL A 22 -2.06 2.71 -7.10
N LEU A 23 -3.30 2.22 -6.99
CA LEU A 23 -4.42 3.00 -6.45
C LEU A 23 -4.18 3.45 -5.00
N LEU A 24 -3.63 2.58 -4.14
CA LEU A 24 -3.30 2.93 -2.75
C LEU A 24 -2.19 3.98 -2.65
N VAL A 25 -1.19 3.91 -3.54
CA VAL A 25 -0.12 4.92 -3.62
C VAL A 25 -0.69 6.26 -4.10
N LEU A 26 -1.48 6.25 -5.18
CA LEU A 26 -2.12 7.46 -5.70
C LEU A 26 -3.06 8.10 -4.67
N LEU A 27 -3.82 7.28 -3.92
CA LEU A 27 -4.69 7.77 -2.85
C LEU A 27 -3.88 8.47 -1.76
N THR A 28 -2.79 7.83 -1.29
CA THR A 28 -1.89 8.43 -0.29
C THR A 28 -1.33 9.77 -0.75
N LEU A 29 -0.80 9.82 -1.98
CA LEU A 29 -0.22 11.03 -2.55
C LEU A 29 -1.26 12.14 -2.76
N GLY A 30 -2.44 11.77 -3.29
CA GLY A 30 -3.53 12.71 -3.53
C GLY A 30 -4.05 13.33 -2.25
N VAL A 31 -4.33 12.52 -1.23
CA VAL A 31 -4.82 13.01 0.06
C VAL A 31 -3.75 13.85 0.77
N THR A 32 -2.49 13.43 0.73
CA THR A 32 -1.38 14.21 1.32
C THR A 32 -1.25 15.58 0.65
N LYS A 33 -1.28 15.63 -0.69
CA LYS A 33 -1.19 16.88 -1.44
C LYS A 33 -2.36 17.81 -1.13
N VAL A 34 -3.59 17.30 -1.12
CA VAL A 34 -4.79 18.08 -0.77
C VAL A 34 -4.72 18.58 0.67
N ALA A 35 -4.26 17.76 1.62
CA ALA A 35 -4.13 18.16 3.02
C ALA A 35 -3.08 19.26 3.19
N VAL A 36 -1.91 19.12 2.56
CA VAL A 36 -0.84 20.14 2.60
C VAL A 36 -1.33 21.45 1.98
N ASP A 37 -1.89 21.41 0.78
CA ASP A 37 -2.42 22.61 0.10
C ASP A 37 -3.50 23.30 0.94
N TYR A 38 -4.37 22.53 1.61
CA TYR A 38 -5.42 23.07 2.47
C TYR A 38 -4.85 23.78 3.71
N PHE A 39 -3.90 23.16 4.42
CA PHE A 39 -3.34 23.73 5.64
C PHE A 39 -2.32 24.84 5.38
N ASP A 40 -1.64 24.83 4.24
CA ASP A 40 -0.73 25.92 3.84
C ASP A 40 -1.49 27.19 3.45
N HIS A 41 -2.75 27.07 3.02
CA HIS A 41 -3.60 28.22 2.69
C HIS A 41 -4.10 28.99 3.94
N TRP A 42 -3.90 28.44 5.14
CA TRP A 42 -4.36 29.05 6.39
C TRP A 42 -3.34 30.06 6.92
N HIS A 43 -3.45 31.30 6.47
CA HIS A 43 -2.54 32.40 6.84
C HIS A 43 -2.58 32.85 8.31
N HIS A 44 -3.53 32.36 9.12
CA HIS A 44 -3.76 32.85 10.49
C HIS A 44 -3.16 31.96 11.60
N GLY A 45 -2.37 30.94 11.26
CA GLY A 45 -1.62 30.13 12.23
C GLY A 45 -0.63 29.17 11.55
N ASN A 46 0.37 28.69 12.29
CA ASN A 46 1.36 27.73 11.77
C ASN A 46 0.79 26.30 11.75
N TYR A 47 -0.20 26.07 10.91
CA TYR A 47 -0.88 24.77 10.72
C TYR A 47 -0.23 23.88 9.65
N SER A 48 0.82 24.37 8.99
CA SER A 48 1.56 23.64 7.96
C SER A 48 1.95 22.20 8.39
N PRO A 49 2.34 21.91 9.66
CA PRO A 49 2.62 20.55 10.09
C PRO A 49 1.42 19.58 10.09
N LEU A 50 0.17 20.07 10.09
CA LEU A 50 -1.03 19.23 10.10
C LEU A 50 -1.28 18.54 8.75
N GLY A 51 -0.88 19.16 7.64
CA GLY A 51 -1.00 18.56 6.30
C GLY A 51 -0.21 17.25 6.18
N PRO A 52 1.11 17.25 6.44
CA PRO A 52 1.91 16.04 6.49
C PRO A 52 1.41 15.02 7.52
N PHE A 53 0.90 15.47 8.67
CA PHE A 53 0.33 14.57 9.68
C PHE A 53 -0.87 13.77 9.16
N VAL A 54 -1.83 14.43 8.50
CA VAL A 54 -2.97 13.75 7.86
C VAL A 54 -2.48 12.79 6.78
N GLY A 55 -1.49 13.20 5.99
CA GLY A 55 -0.83 12.35 5.01
C GLY A 55 -0.26 11.06 5.61
N ILE A 56 0.45 11.16 6.74
CA ILE A 56 1.01 10.00 7.46
C ILE A 56 -0.09 9.05 7.94
N VAL A 57 -1.16 9.58 8.53
CA VAL A 57 -2.28 8.76 9.02
C VAL A 57 -2.90 7.96 7.87
N ILE A 58 -3.16 8.61 6.74
CA ILE A 58 -3.72 7.96 5.55
C ILE A 58 -2.73 6.96 4.93
N ALA A 59 -1.45 7.31 4.89
CA ALA A 59 -0.39 6.41 4.44
C ALA A 59 -0.34 5.13 5.28
N MET A 60 -0.54 5.22 6.60
CA MET A 60 -0.59 4.03 7.47
C MET A 60 -1.75 3.11 7.08
N PHE A 61 -2.97 3.64 6.91
CA PHE A 61 -4.11 2.82 6.48
C PHE A 61 -3.88 2.18 5.11
N CYS A 62 -3.34 2.93 4.15
CA CYS A 62 -3.02 2.42 2.82
C CYS A 62 -1.92 1.35 2.86
N LEU A 63 -0.92 1.51 3.74
CA LEU A 63 0.14 0.52 3.95
C LEU A 63 -0.44 -0.78 4.52
N PHE A 64 -1.31 -0.72 5.53
CA PHE A 64 -2.00 -1.91 6.05
C PHE A 64 -2.82 -2.62 4.96
N ALA A 65 -3.59 -1.86 4.17
CA ALA A 65 -4.36 -2.41 3.06
C ALA A 65 -3.46 -3.03 1.98
N GLY A 66 -2.30 -2.43 1.71
CA GLY A 66 -1.27 -2.92 0.79
C GLY A 66 -0.64 -4.23 1.26
N LEU A 67 -0.31 -4.35 2.55
CA LEU A 67 0.19 -5.58 3.15
C LEU A 67 -0.84 -6.72 3.02
N MET A 68 -2.13 -6.44 3.19
CA MET A 68 -3.19 -7.43 2.97
C MET A 68 -3.24 -7.91 1.51
N GLN A 69 -3.06 -7.01 0.53
CA GLN A 69 -2.96 -7.42 -0.88
C GLN A 69 -1.70 -8.25 -1.14
N MET A 70 -0.59 -7.90 -0.49
CA MET A 70 0.67 -8.62 -0.63
C MET A 70 0.58 -10.04 -0.08
N LEU A 71 -0.09 -10.24 1.06
CA LEU A 71 -0.32 -11.58 1.62
C LEU A 71 -1.08 -12.49 0.65
N LYS A 72 -2.12 -11.96 -0.02
CA LYS A 72 -2.82 -12.71 -1.06
C LYS A 72 -1.88 -13.05 -2.21
N ARG A 73 -1.05 -12.10 -2.66
CA ARG A 73 -0.14 -12.33 -3.78
C ARG A 73 0.96 -13.32 -3.46
N LEU A 74 1.49 -13.30 -2.24
CA LEU A 74 2.45 -14.32 -1.77
C LEU A 74 1.81 -15.70 -1.75
N ARG A 75 0.53 -15.81 -1.36
CA ARG A 75 -0.23 -17.07 -1.41
C ARG A 75 -0.45 -17.59 -2.83
N ASP A 76 -0.58 -16.72 -3.84
CA ASP A 76 -0.60 -17.11 -5.27
C ASP A 76 0.74 -17.66 -5.77
N MET A 77 1.83 -17.22 -5.14
CA MET A 77 3.19 -17.63 -5.46
C MET A 77 3.65 -18.83 -4.63
N ASP A 78 2.77 -19.40 -3.80
CA ASP A 78 3.07 -20.45 -2.81
C ASP A 78 4.22 -20.05 -1.87
N LYS A 79 4.37 -18.74 -1.62
CA LYS A 79 5.38 -18.19 -0.72
C LYS A 79 4.80 -17.98 0.67
N PRO A 80 5.59 -18.23 1.72
CA PRO A 80 5.13 -18.09 3.09
C PRO A 80 4.97 -16.62 3.48
N ALA A 81 4.05 -16.37 4.41
CA ALA A 81 3.63 -15.02 4.81
C ALA A 81 4.75 -14.18 5.42
N TYR A 82 5.80 -14.78 6.02
CA TYR A 82 6.92 -14.05 6.62
C TYR A 82 7.71 -13.20 5.60
N TRP A 83 7.53 -13.42 4.29
CA TRP A 83 8.09 -12.54 3.25
C TRP A 83 7.57 -11.11 3.34
N THR A 84 6.41 -10.86 3.95
CA THR A 84 5.94 -9.49 4.18
C THR A 84 6.80 -8.74 5.19
N LEU A 85 7.53 -9.43 6.08
CA LEU A 85 8.44 -8.78 7.03
C LEU A 85 9.59 -8.07 6.31
N LEU A 86 9.96 -8.52 5.11
CA LEU A 86 10.97 -7.85 4.29
C LEU A 86 10.53 -6.44 3.84
N MET A 87 9.21 -6.15 3.85
CA MET A 87 8.71 -4.80 3.58
C MET A 87 9.02 -3.80 4.70
N LEU A 88 9.36 -4.27 5.91
CA LEU A 88 9.75 -3.40 7.02
C LEU A 88 11.19 -2.92 6.89
N VAL A 89 12.00 -3.58 6.06
CA VAL A 89 13.38 -3.18 5.82
C VAL A 89 13.41 -2.12 4.71
N PRO A 90 13.83 -0.88 5.02
CA PRO A 90 13.93 0.17 4.01
C PRO A 90 14.93 -0.23 2.92
N GLY A 91 14.60 0.06 1.66
CA GLY A 91 15.42 -0.30 0.49
C GLY A 91 15.12 -1.70 -0.06
N LEU A 92 14.94 -2.71 0.81
CA LEU A 92 14.50 -4.04 0.35
C LEU A 92 13.02 -4.07 -0.04
N ASN A 93 12.20 -3.25 0.61
CA ASN A 93 10.77 -3.13 0.32
C ASN A 93 10.45 -2.92 -1.17
N LEU A 94 11.18 -2.04 -1.87
CA LEU A 94 10.98 -1.80 -3.30
C LEU A 94 11.35 -3.00 -4.16
N LEU A 95 12.46 -3.67 -3.85
CA LEU A 95 12.90 -4.87 -4.57
C LEU A 95 11.90 -6.01 -4.40
N VAL A 96 11.40 -6.20 -3.17
CA VAL A 96 10.39 -7.21 -2.86
C VAL A 96 9.07 -6.89 -3.56
N LEU A 97 8.66 -5.61 -3.59
CA LEU A 97 7.45 -5.19 -4.28
C LEU A 97 7.55 -5.42 -5.80
N LEU A 98 8.69 -5.09 -6.41
CA LEU A 98 8.97 -5.38 -7.82
C LEU A 98 8.98 -6.88 -8.11
N TYR A 99 9.62 -7.69 -7.26
CA TYR A 99 9.63 -9.13 -7.39
C TYR A 99 8.21 -9.71 -7.33
N VAL A 100 7.42 -9.34 -6.32
CA VAL A 100 6.04 -9.84 -6.12
C VAL A 100 5.11 -9.37 -7.25
N ALA A 101 5.36 -8.18 -7.80
CA ALA A 101 4.64 -7.63 -8.94
C ALA A 101 5.02 -8.28 -10.28
N THR A 102 6.21 -8.89 -10.41
CA THR A 102 6.70 -9.45 -11.69
C THR A 102 6.68 -10.96 -11.74
N ALA A 103 6.91 -11.62 -10.62
CA ALA A 103 7.00 -13.06 -10.53
C ALA A 103 5.69 -13.74 -10.98
N PRO A 104 5.78 -14.82 -11.76
CA PRO A 104 4.60 -15.58 -12.19
C PRO A 104 3.90 -16.20 -10.98
N SER A 105 2.57 -16.34 -11.06
CA SER A 105 1.84 -17.16 -10.08
C SER A 105 2.21 -18.62 -10.30
N GLN A 106 2.49 -19.33 -9.21
CA GLN A 106 2.76 -20.78 -9.24
C GLN A 106 1.47 -21.60 -9.16
N SER A 107 0.30 -20.96 -9.22
CA SER A 107 -0.97 -21.66 -9.31
C SER A 107 -1.04 -22.43 -10.62
N LYS A 108 -0.87 -23.75 -10.53
CA LYS A 108 -1.62 -24.68 -11.38
C LYS A 108 -3.11 -24.35 -11.34
#